data_AF-A0A7C2VUS9-F1
#
_entry.id   AF-A0A7C2VUS9-F1
#
_cell.length_a   1.000
_cell.length_b   1.000
_cell.length_c   1.000
_cell.angle_alpha   90.00
_cell.angle_beta   90.00
_cell.angle_gamma   90.00
#
_symmetry.space_group_name_H-M   'P 1'
#
loop_
_entity.id
_entity.type
_entity.pdbx_description
1 polymer ?
#
loop_
_entity_poly.entity_id
_entity_poly.type
_entity_poly.pdbx_seq_one_letter_code
_entity_poly.pdbx_strand_id
1 'polypeptide(L)' 'MSLATLPKAVRVQAVSGDKASREVTCNVVVSPQESEVLISDMLAEELGIVILKAGRGYWRFIDDPQNVVRTSEPP' A
#
# COMPACT_ATOMS: atom_id res chain seq x y z
N MET A 1 -7.46 17.91 -17.28
CA MET A 1 -7.92 17.44 -15.95
C MET A 1 -6.81 17.71 -14.96
N SER A 2 -7.11 18.37 -13.85
CA SER A 2 -6.14 18.70 -12.80
C SER A 2 -6.07 17.60 -11.75
N LEU A 3 -4.85 17.30 -11.29
CA LEU A 3 -4.64 16.52 -10.07
C LEU A 3 -4.92 17.41 -8.86
N ALA A 4 -5.60 16.89 -7.84
CA ALA A 4 -5.77 17.58 -6.56
C ALA A 4 -4.92 16.91 -5.48
N THR A 5 -4.07 17.67 -4.81
CA THR A 5 -3.25 17.17 -3.70
C THR A 5 -3.85 17.59 -2.36
N LEU A 6 -4.15 16.61 -1.51
CA LEU A 6 -4.68 16.79 -0.16
C LEU A 6 -3.61 16.35 0.86
N PRO A 7 -2.93 17.30 1.52
CA PRO A 7 -1.85 16.96 2.44
C PRO A 7 -2.39 16.33 3.72
N LYS A 8 -1.75 15.24 4.20
CA LYS A 8 -2.07 14.54 5.47
C LYS A 8 -3.56 14.24 5.66
N ALA A 9 -4.27 13.93 4.57
CA ALA A 9 -5.72 13.89 4.54
C ALA A 9 -6.30 12.55 5.02
N VAL A 10 -5.51 11.47 4.97
CA VAL A 10 -5.97 10.12 5.30
C VAL A 10 -4.97 9.41 6.20
N ARG A 11 -5.51 8.46 6.96
CA ARG A 11 -4.74 7.45 7.69
C ARG A 11 -4.99 6.10 7.06
N VAL A 12 -3.91 5.37 6.76
CA VAL A 12 -3.95 4.10 6.04
C VAL A 12 -3.17 3.04 6.80
N GLN A 13 -3.57 1.79 6.60
CA GLN A 13 -2.94 0.61 7.21
C GLN A 13 -3.05 -0.55 6.21
N ALA A 14 -1.97 -1.33 6.08
CA ALA A 14 -2.01 -2.58 5.35
C ALA A 14 -2.52 -3.68 6.28
N VAL A 15 -3.59 -4.38 5.87
CA VAL A 15 -4.25 -5.39 6.69
C VAL A 15 -4.22 -6.73 5.96
N SER A 16 -3.94 -7.79 6.71
CA SER A 16 -4.01 -9.18 6.29
C SER A 16 -4.69 -9.98 7.41
N GLY A 17 -5.21 -11.17 7.12
CA GLY A 17 -6.10 -11.90 8.04
C GLY A 17 -5.54 -12.13 9.45
N ASP A 18 -4.22 -12.21 9.59
CA ASP A 18 -3.48 -12.45 10.84
C ASP A 18 -2.80 -11.20 11.41
N LYS A 19 -2.73 -10.09 10.66
CA LYS A 19 -1.84 -8.98 10.99
C LYS A 19 -2.22 -7.67 10.31
N ALA A 20 -1.91 -6.56 10.96
CA ALA A 20 -1.92 -5.25 10.33
C ALA A 20 -0.59 -4.50 10.55
N SER A 21 -0.22 -3.63 9.62
CA SER A 21 0.91 -2.71 9.77
C SER A 21 0.63 -1.67 10.87
N ARG A 22 1.56 -0.73 11.11
CA ARG A 22 1.19 0.51 11.79
C ARG A 22 0.26 1.35 10.92
N GLU A 23 -0.46 2.28 11.55
CA GLU A 23 -1.21 3.32 10.84
C GLU A 23 -0.26 4.44 10.38
N VAL A 24 -0.44 4.90 9.13
CA VAL A 24 0.39 5.94 8.51
C VAL A 24 -0.52 7.08 8.04
N THR A 25 -0.20 8.31 8.43
CA THR A 25 -0.87 9.50 7.89
C THR A 25 -0.17 9.94 6.61
N CYS A 26 -0.88 10.01 5.50
CA CYS A 26 -0.28 10.32 4.19
C CYS A 26 -1.07 11.38 3.41
N ASN A 27 -0.43 11.90 2.37
CA ASN A 27 -1.08 12.77 1.39
C ASN A 27 -1.93 11.93 0.44
N VAL A 28 -2.97 12.53 -0.15
CA VAL A 28 -3.76 11.93 -1.23
C VAL A 28 -3.62 12.77 -2.48
N VAL A 29 -3.40 12.12 -3.61
CA VAL A 29 -3.49 12.74 -4.93
C VAL A 29 -4.73 12.18 -5.61
N VAL A 30 -5.72 13.03 -5.89
CA VAL A 30 -6.93 12.64 -6.59
C VAL A 30 -6.74 12.89 -8.08
N SER A 31 -6.81 11.81 -8.85
CA SER A 31 -6.66 11.79 -10.30
C SER A 31 -7.92 11.17 -10.93
N PRO A 32 -8.66 11.89 -11.78
CA PRO A 32 -9.80 11.31 -12.51
C PRO A 32 -9.38 10.28 -13.58
N GLN A 33 -8.08 10.11 -13.85
CA GLN A 33 -7.55 9.13 -14.80
C GLN A 33 -7.23 7.77 -14.16
N GLU A 34 -7.14 7.71 -12.83
CA GLU A 34 -6.82 6.46 -12.12
C GLU A 34 -8.13 5.78 -11.67
N SER A 35 -8.28 4.51 -12.00
CA SER A 35 -9.41 3.69 -11.56
C SER A 35 -9.14 2.94 -10.25
N GLU A 36 -7.90 2.96 -9.77
CA GLU A 36 -7.45 2.19 -8.61
C GLU A 36 -6.68 3.07 -7.62
N VAL A 37 -6.63 2.62 -6.37
CA VAL A 37 -5.81 3.26 -5.33
C VAL A 37 -4.36 2.85 -5.55
N LEU A 38 -3.51 3.83 -5.85
CA LEU A 38 -2.08 3.64 -5.95
C LEU A 38 -1.39 4.09 -4.65
N ILE A 39 -0.37 3.35 -4.24
CA ILE A 39 0.53 3.74 -3.15
C ILE A 39 1.92 4.03 -3.72
N SER A 40 2.61 5.02 -3.16
CA SER A 40 4.01 5.27 -3.49
C SER A 40 4.93 4.22 -2.85
N ASP A 41 6.16 4.14 -3.34
CA ASP A 41 7.24 3.38 -2.73
C ASP A 41 7.50 3.79 -1.26
N MET A 42 7.50 5.09 -0.97
CA MET A 42 7.62 5.63 0.39
C MET A 42 6.48 5.16 1.29
N LEU A 43 5.23 5.16 0.80
CA LEU A 43 4.11 4.66 1.60
C LEU A 43 4.20 3.15 1.80
N ALA A 44 4.65 2.39 0.79
CA ALA A 44 4.89 0.95 0.92
C ALA A 44 5.95 0.66 1.99
N GLU A 45 7.06 1.42 2.03
CA GLU A 45 8.09 1.30 3.07
C GLU A 45 7.54 1.61 4.47
N GLU A 46 6.77 2.70 4.61
CA GLU A 46 6.16 3.09 5.90
C GLU A 46 5.18 2.03 6.42
N LEU A 47 4.45 1.36 5.51
CA LEU A 47 3.55 0.25 5.80
C LEU A 47 4.28 -1.08 6.04
N GLY A 48 5.61 -1.12 5.85
CA GLY A 48 6.43 -2.31 6.01
C GLY A 48 6.17 -3.36 4.93
N ILE A 49 5.82 -2.95 3.71
CA ILE A 49 5.55 -3.86 2.59
C ILE A 49 6.85 -4.15 1.83
N VAL A 50 7.15 -5.43 1.66
CA VAL A 50 8.21 -5.91 0.76
C VAL A 50 7.57 -6.53 -0.47
N ILE A 51 7.79 -5.90 -1.63
CA ILE A 51 7.31 -6.41 -2.92
C ILE A 51 8.21 -7.58 -3.35
N LEU A 52 7.62 -8.75 -3.56
CA LEU A 52 8.33 -9.94 -4.04
C LEU A 52 8.20 -10.07 -5.55
N LYS A 53 6.97 -9.92 -6.09
CA LYS A 53 6.67 -9.95 -7.53
C LYS A 53 5.46 -9.06 -7.84
N ALA A 54 5.71 -7.80 -8.20
CA ALA A 54 4.66 -6.80 -8.47
C ALA A 54 3.60 -7.28 -9.48
N GLY A 55 4.03 -7.77 -10.65
CA GLY A 55 3.11 -8.24 -11.69
C GLY A 55 2.29 -9.49 -11.34
N ARG A 56 2.59 -10.17 -10.22
CA ARG A 56 1.78 -11.29 -9.69
C ARG A 56 1.02 -10.90 -8.43
N GLY A 57 1.18 -9.68 -7.93
CA GLY A 57 0.64 -9.26 -6.63
C GLY A 57 1.26 -10.01 -5.45
N TYR A 58 2.53 -10.45 -5.54
CA TYR A 58 3.17 -11.17 -4.43
C TYR A 58 3.97 -10.22 -3.56
N TRP A 59 3.72 -10.27 -2.26
CA TRP A 59 4.33 -9.39 -1.26
C TRP A 59 4.43 -10.09 0.10
N ARG A 60 5.05 -9.42 1.08
CA ARG A 60 5.02 -9.81 2.50
C ARG A 60 5.26 -8.58 3.38
N PHE A 61 4.98 -8.67 4.66
CA PHE A 61 5.47 -7.67 5.61
C PHE A 61 6.99 -7.83 5.81
N ILE A 62 7.66 -6.74 6.16
CA ILE A 62 9.12 -6.70 6.33
C ILE A 62 9.62 -7.64 7.44
N ASP A 63 8.78 -7.87 8.44
CA ASP A 63 9.01 -8.75 9.59
C ASP A 63 8.32 -10.11 9.45
N ASP A 64 7.70 -10.41 8.30
CA ASP A 64 7.28 -11.78 7.99
C ASP A 64 8.53 -12.67 7.76
N PRO A 65 8.47 -13.97 8.13
CA PRO A 65 9.48 -14.94 7.73
C PRO A 65 9.70 -14.95 6.21
N GLN A 66 10.93 -15.27 5.77
CA GLN A 66 11.34 -15.19 4.35
C GLN A 66 10.53 -16.12 3.42
N ASN A 67 9.95 -17.19 3.95
CA ASN A 67 9.14 -18.15 3.21
C ASN A 67 7.65 -17.76 3.11
N VAL A 68 7.22 -16.67 3.75
CA VAL A 68 5.85 -16.17 3.66
C VAL A 68 5.67 -15.38 2.38
N VAL A 69 4.62 -15.73 1.63
CA VAL A 69 4.17 -15.01 0.44
C VAL A 69 2.69 -14.73 0.60
N ARG A 70 2.34 -13.44 0.55
CA ARG A 70 0.98 -12.93 0.54
C ARG A 70 0.59 -12.52 -0.87
N THR A 71 -0.70 -12.56 -1.17
CA THR A 71 -1.27 -12.12 -2.46
C THR A 71 -2.03 -10.81 -2.29
N SER A 72 -2.00 -9.96 -3.31
CA SER A 72 -2.88 -8.79 -3.38
C SER A 72 -4.34 -9.23 -3.49
N GLU A 73 -5.22 -8.50 -2.82
CA GLU A 73 -6.66 -8.63 -3.01
C GLU A 73 -7.08 -7.92 -4.31
N PRO A 74 -8.13 -8.40 -5.00
CA PRO A 74 -8.69 -7.70 -6.15
C PRO A 74 -9.23 -6.31 -5.73
N PRO A 75 -9.21 -5.31 -6.64
CA PRO A 75 -9.78 -3.97 -6.40
C PRO A 75 -11.27 -3.97 -6.05
#